data_AF-A0A7X2ZVK9-F1
#
_entry.id   AF-A0A7X2ZVK9-F1
#
_cell.length_a   1.000
_cell.length_b   1.000
_cell.length_c   1.000
_cell.angle_alpha   90.00
_cell.angle_beta   90.00
_cell.angle_gamma   90.00
#
_symmetry.space_group_name_H-M   'P 1'
#
loop_
_entity.id
_entity.type
_entity.pdbx_description
1 polymer ?
#
loop_
_entity_poly.entity_id
_entity_poly.type
_entity_poly.pdbx_seq_one_letter_code
_entity_poly.pdbx_strand_id
1 'polypeptide(L)'
;MNLDLGTTLIGTISAVICAAPFVLVTRSVKKKEKAMLRSLNDFADQDNCKIHEHEYVGDFIIGMDTTKNVVFFYRKEKDSSEKLSVDLKDVKNCHVSKIGKSVRHNGKVEQTIERIELVFTTSPTASRDVVFELFNTQNNLQLNGELQTAEKWAQKVNTIV
;
A
#
# COMPACT_ATOMS: atom_id res chain seq x y z
N MET A 1 -37.10 22.73 -28.75
CA MET A 1 -35.66 22.60 -29.01
C MET A 1 -35.44 21.28 -29.71
N ASN A 2 -35.24 21.28 -31.04
CA ASN A 2 -34.76 20.08 -31.73
C ASN A 2 -33.25 20.05 -31.54
N LEU A 3 -32.72 19.12 -30.73
CA LEU A 3 -31.29 18.86 -30.73
C LEU A 3 -30.94 18.39 -32.15
N ASP A 4 -29.97 19.07 -32.78
CA ASP A 4 -29.46 18.61 -34.07
C ASP A 4 -28.76 17.26 -33.86
N LEU A 5 -29.08 16.29 -34.72
CA LEU A 5 -28.53 14.93 -34.63
C LEU A 5 -27.00 14.96 -34.70
N GLY A 6 -26.44 15.90 -35.48
CA GLY A 6 -25.00 16.15 -35.55
C GLY A 6 -24.41 16.58 -34.21
N THR A 7 -25.03 17.57 -33.55
CA THR A 7 -24.58 18.03 -32.23
C THR A 7 -24.67 16.95 -31.15
N THR A 8 -25.72 16.12 -31.17
CA THR A 8 -25.89 14.99 -30.23
C THR A 8 -24.79 13.94 -30.43
N LEU A 9 -24.48 13.62 -31.67
CA LEU A 9 -23.47 12.62 -32.02
C LEU A 9 -22.06 13.07 -31.59
N ILE A 10 -21.70 14.32 -31.88
CA ILE A 10 -20.39 14.89 -31.50
C ILE A 10 -20.26 14.92 -29.97
N GLY A 11 -21.30 15.35 -29.25
CA GLY A 11 -21.31 15.36 -27.78
C GLY A 11 -21.11 13.95 -27.20
N THR A 12 -21.81 12.96 -27.76
CA THR A 12 -21.71 11.57 -27.31
C THR A 12 -20.31 10.98 -27.56
N ILE A 13 -19.75 11.18 -28.75
CA ILE A 13 -18.40 10.70 -29.09
C ILE A 13 -17.36 11.36 -28.18
N SER A 14 -17.48 12.67 -27.96
CA SER A 14 -16.57 13.41 -27.09
C SER A 14 -16.62 12.88 -25.65
N ALA A 15 -17.82 12.65 -25.11
CA ALA A 15 -18.01 12.07 -23.78
C ALA A 15 -17.38 10.67 -23.66
N VAL A 16 -17.54 9.81 -24.68
CA VAL A 16 -16.95 8.46 -24.69
C VAL A 16 -15.42 8.54 -24.71
N ILE A 17 -14.84 9.39 -25.55
CA ILE A 17 -13.37 9.58 -25.62
C ILE A 17 -12.83 10.08 -24.28
N CYS A 18 -13.53 10.99 -23.61
CA CYS A 18 -13.12 11.49 -22.30
C CYS A 18 -13.27 10.44 -21.18
N ALA A 19 -14.34 9.64 -21.19
CA ALA A 19 -14.61 8.66 -20.12
C ALA A 19 -13.79 7.37 -20.26
N ALA A 20 -13.49 6.94 -21.49
CA ALA A 20 -12.76 5.71 -21.78
C ALA A 20 -11.43 5.55 -21.00
N PRO A 21 -10.50 6.53 -20.95
CA PRO A 21 -9.23 6.36 -20.24
C PRO A 21 -9.42 6.09 -18.75
N PHE A 22 -10.38 6.75 -18.09
CA PHE A 22 -10.68 6.51 -16.67
C PHE A 22 -11.16 5.07 -16.42
N VAL A 23 -12.04 4.57 -17.29
CA VAL A 23 -12.53 3.18 -17.20
C VAL A 23 -11.41 2.17 -17.44
N LEU A 24 -10.52 2.44 -18.40
CA LEU A 24 -9.37 1.57 -18.69
C LEU A 24 -8.37 1.54 -17.53
N VAL A 25 -8.04 2.72 -16.97
CA VAL A 25 -7.12 2.83 -15.83
C VAL A 25 -7.70 2.11 -14.61
N THR A 26 -8.95 2.36 -14.24
CA THR A 26 -9.59 1.70 -13.09
C THR A 26 -9.64 0.17 -13.23
N ARG A 27 -9.94 -0.35 -14.43
CA ARG A 27 -9.89 -1.79 -14.71
C ARG A 27 -8.48 -2.35 -14.58
N SER A 28 -7.47 -1.61 -15.06
CA SER A 28 -6.08 -2.04 -14.98
C SER A 28 -5.58 -2.11 -13.53
N VAL A 29 -5.98 -1.13 -12.69
CA VAL A 29 -5.67 -1.09 -11.25
C VAL A 29 -6.30 -2.29 -10.54
N LYS A 30 -7.60 -2.53 -10.74
CA LYS A 30 -8.30 -3.70 -10.17
C LYS A 30 -7.69 -5.04 -10.60
N LYS A 31 -7.18 -5.13 -11.84
CA LYS A 31 -6.49 -6.34 -12.32
C LYS A 31 -5.17 -6.55 -11.57
N LYS A 32 -4.39 -5.48 -11.36
CA LYS A 32 -3.13 -5.53 -10.59
C LYS A 32 -3.39 -5.91 -9.13
N GLU A 33 -4.35 -5.26 -8.50
CA GLU A 33 -4.80 -5.55 -7.13
C GLU A 33 -5.13 -7.02 -6.95
N LYS A 34 -6.01 -7.58 -7.81
CA LYS A 34 -6.36 -9.02 -7.76
C LYS A 34 -5.16 -9.94 -7.92
N ALA A 35 -4.21 -9.59 -8.78
CA ALA A 35 -2.99 -10.37 -8.96
C ALA A 35 -2.09 -10.32 -7.71
N MET A 36 -1.93 -9.16 -7.09
CA MET A 36 -1.17 -9.00 -5.85
C MET A 36 -1.84 -9.69 -4.66
N LEU A 37 -3.17 -9.57 -4.55
CA LEU A 37 -3.93 -10.29 -3.52
C LEU A 37 -3.80 -11.80 -3.68
N ARG A 38 -3.76 -12.32 -4.91
CA ARG A 38 -3.48 -13.74 -5.14
C ARG A 38 -2.08 -14.11 -4.65
N SER A 39 -1.05 -13.35 -5.03
CA SER A 39 0.32 -13.58 -4.55
C SER A 39 0.46 -13.51 -3.02
N LEU A 40 -0.30 -12.62 -2.37
CA LEU A 40 -0.33 -12.48 -0.92
C LEU A 40 -1.03 -13.68 -0.26
N ASN A 41 -2.17 -14.14 -0.81
CA ASN A 41 -2.84 -15.35 -0.32
C ASN A 41 -1.95 -16.59 -0.52
N ASP A 42 -1.34 -16.75 -1.69
CA ASP A 42 -0.42 -17.86 -1.97
C ASP A 42 0.80 -17.85 -1.04
N PHE A 43 1.19 -16.68 -0.51
CA PHE A 43 2.22 -16.55 0.52
C PHE A 43 1.67 -16.92 1.91
N ALA A 44 0.52 -16.38 2.31
CA ALA A 44 -0.10 -16.68 3.60
C ALA A 44 -0.48 -18.17 3.76
N ASP A 45 -0.92 -18.81 2.68
CA ASP A 45 -1.29 -20.22 2.65
C ASP A 45 -0.10 -21.15 2.96
N GLN A 46 1.15 -20.72 2.69
CA GLN A 46 2.36 -21.48 3.04
C GLN A 46 2.50 -21.67 4.55
N ASP A 47 2.01 -20.69 5.33
CA ASP A 47 1.98 -20.72 6.80
C ASP A 47 0.60 -21.15 7.34
N ASN A 48 -0.24 -21.77 6.49
CA ASN A 48 -1.63 -22.13 6.76
C ASN A 48 -2.49 -20.94 7.22
N CYS A 49 -2.16 -19.71 6.84
CA CYS A 49 -2.88 -18.50 7.20
C CYS A 49 -3.85 -18.08 6.08
N LYS A 50 -4.91 -17.37 6.42
CA LYS A 50 -5.88 -16.82 5.46
C LYS A 50 -5.99 -15.31 5.61
N ILE A 51 -5.88 -14.59 4.50
CA ILE A 51 -6.03 -13.13 4.50
C ILE A 51 -7.51 -12.78 4.62
N HIS A 52 -7.90 -12.16 5.74
CA HIS A 52 -9.26 -11.69 5.99
C HIS A 52 -9.42 -10.22 5.61
N GLU A 53 -8.39 -9.43 5.91
CA GLU A 53 -8.34 -8.00 5.64
C GLU A 53 -7.10 -7.69 4.81
N HIS A 54 -7.22 -6.79 3.83
CA HIS A 54 -6.10 -6.35 3.03
C HIS A 54 -6.26 -4.90 2.56
N GLU A 55 -5.14 -4.30 2.17
CA GLU A 55 -5.07 -2.98 1.60
C GLU A 55 -4.00 -2.95 0.52
N TYR A 56 -4.42 -2.59 -0.70
CA TYR A 56 -3.56 -2.48 -1.87
C TYR A 56 -3.17 -1.03 -2.10
N VAL A 57 -1.86 -0.77 -2.23
CA VAL A 57 -1.30 0.57 -2.46
C VAL A 57 -0.20 0.46 -3.52
N GLY A 58 -0.56 0.76 -4.77
CA GLY A 58 0.39 0.92 -5.87
C GLY A 58 1.20 -0.34 -6.20
N ASP A 59 2.36 -0.49 -5.59
CA ASP A 59 3.33 -1.57 -5.80
C ASP A 59 3.35 -2.62 -4.68
N PHE A 60 2.63 -2.39 -3.57
CA PHE A 60 2.53 -3.35 -2.48
C PHE A 60 1.08 -3.63 -2.04
N ILE A 61 0.92 -4.71 -1.29
CA ILE A 61 -0.30 -5.06 -0.58
C ILE A 61 0.05 -5.54 0.83
N ILE A 62 -0.67 -5.05 1.84
CA ILE A 62 -0.61 -5.55 3.21
C ILE A 62 -1.89 -6.33 3.48
N GLY A 63 -1.80 -7.45 4.19
CA GLY A 63 -2.98 -8.19 4.65
C GLY A 63 -2.78 -8.83 6.02
N MET A 64 -3.89 -9.21 6.65
CA MET A 64 -3.90 -9.81 7.98
C MET A 64 -4.74 -11.07 8.00
N ASP A 65 -4.22 -12.11 8.62
CA ASP A 65 -5.03 -13.17 9.19
C ASP A 65 -5.49 -12.73 10.59
N THR A 66 -6.73 -12.29 10.71
CA THR A 66 -7.31 -11.80 11.97
C THR A 66 -7.63 -12.93 12.96
N THR A 67 -7.58 -14.19 12.53
CA THR A 67 -7.78 -15.34 13.41
C THR A 67 -6.46 -15.76 14.04
N LYS A 68 -5.38 -15.77 13.26
CA LYS A 68 -4.03 -16.14 13.72
C LYS A 68 -3.19 -14.96 14.19
N ASN A 69 -3.66 -13.74 13.97
CA ASN A 69 -2.95 -12.48 14.23
C ASN A 69 -1.58 -12.44 13.56
N VAL A 70 -1.56 -12.72 12.25
CA VAL A 70 -0.34 -12.63 11.43
C VAL A 70 -0.55 -11.58 10.34
N VAL A 71 0.39 -10.64 10.21
CA VAL A 71 0.39 -9.63 9.16
C VAL A 71 1.35 -10.05 8.06
N PHE A 72 0.90 -9.95 6.82
CA PHE A 72 1.64 -10.28 5.62
C PHE A 72 1.82 -9.05 4.74
N PHE A 73 2.97 -8.96 4.10
CA PHE A 73 3.32 -7.93 3.15
C PHE A 73 3.85 -8.58 1.88
N TYR A 74 3.36 -8.09 0.74
CA TYR A 74 3.86 -8.44 -0.57
C TYR A 74 4.09 -7.17 -1.37
N ARG A 75 5.32 -6.98 -1.85
CA ARG A 75 5.67 -5.90 -2.79
C ARG A 75 6.20 -6.48 -4.07
N LYS A 76 5.73 -5.95 -5.19
CA LYS A 76 6.22 -6.30 -6.51
C LYS A 76 7.25 -5.27 -6.96
N GLU A 77 8.46 -5.75 -7.24
CA GLU A 77 9.51 -4.94 -7.88
C GLU A 77 9.63 -5.31 -9.37
N LYS A 78 10.52 -4.64 -10.11
CA LYS A 78 10.72 -4.90 -11.55
C LYS A 78 11.13 -6.34 -11.82
N ASP A 79 12.14 -6.82 -11.09
CA ASP A 79 12.78 -8.12 -11.31
C ASP A 79 12.62 -9.09 -10.12
N SER A 80 12.01 -8.62 -9.03
CA SER A 80 11.91 -9.35 -7.77
C SER A 80 10.53 -9.18 -7.13
N SER A 81 10.28 -9.92 -6.06
CA SER A 81 9.19 -9.61 -5.15
C SER A 81 9.67 -9.79 -3.71
N GLU A 82 9.29 -8.83 -2.87
CA GLU A 82 9.50 -8.90 -1.44
C GLU A 82 8.27 -9.51 -0.77
N LYS A 83 8.51 -10.46 0.14
CA LYS A 83 7.50 -11.15 0.94
C LYS A 83 7.95 -11.14 2.39
N LEU A 84 7.17 -10.51 3.26
CA LEU A 84 7.48 -10.41 4.68
C LEU A 84 6.23 -10.77 5.50
N SER A 85 6.41 -11.44 6.62
CA SER A 85 5.33 -11.74 7.56
C SER A 85 5.79 -11.47 8.99
N VAL A 86 4.82 -11.23 9.87
CA VAL A 86 5.05 -11.02 11.30
C VAL A 86 3.88 -11.61 12.10
N ASP A 87 4.17 -12.56 13.00
CA ASP A 87 3.20 -13.04 14.01
C ASP A 87 3.13 -11.98 15.12
N LEU A 88 1.94 -11.41 15.31
CA LEU A 88 1.74 -10.32 16.26
C LEU A 88 1.89 -10.78 17.72
N LYS A 89 1.92 -12.08 18.01
CA LYS A 89 2.25 -12.60 19.36
C LYS A 89 3.65 -12.22 19.81
N ASP A 90 4.58 -12.03 18.87
CA ASP A 90 5.97 -11.68 19.14
C ASP A 90 6.22 -10.17 19.12
N VAL A 91 5.18 -9.39 18.76
CA VAL A 91 5.26 -7.93 18.57
C VAL A 91 4.85 -7.21 19.85
N LYS A 92 5.67 -6.24 20.25
CA LYS A 92 5.45 -5.40 21.44
C LYS A 92 4.74 -4.09 21.10
N ASN A 93 5.03 -3.53 19.93
CA ASN A 93 4.34 -2.38 19.36
C ASN A 93 4.57 -2.31 17.85
N CYS A 94 3.75 -1.52 17.17
CA CYS A 94 3.93 -1.19 15.77
C CYS A 94 3.92 0.34 15.58
N HIS A 95 4.85 0.91 14.83
CA HIS A 95 4.90 2.35 14.62
C HIS A 95 5.36 2.72 13.21
N VAL A 96 5.06 3.96 12.83
CA VAL A 96 5.49 4.52 11.54
C VAL A 96 6.83 5.22 11.71
N SER A 97 7.83 4.78 10.97
CA SER A 97 9.14 5.44 10.85
C SER A 97 9.15 6.28 9.56
N LYS A 98 9.30 7.60 9.71
CA LYS A 98 9.39 8.57 8.60
C LYS A 98 10.83 9.06 8.53
N ILE A 99 11.54 8.70 7.46
CA ILE A 99 12.94 9.07 7.27
C ILE A 99 13.01 10.09 6.15
N GLY A 100 13.74 11.18 6.38
CA GLY A 100 13.77 12.28 5.45
C GLY A 100 14.79 13.34 5.83
N LYS A 101 14.91 14.34 4.97
CA LYS A 101 15.80 15.50 5.18
C LYS A 101 14.98 16.70 5.59
N SER A 102 15.48 17.44 6.57
CA SER A 102 14.99 18.77 6.92
C SER A 102 15.96 19.80 6.35
N VAL A 103 15.50 20.61 5.40
CA VAL A 103 16.28 21.72 4.85
C VAL A 103 15.70 23.02 5.40
N ARG A 104 16.56 23.86 5.97
CA ARG A 104 16.16 25.18 6.47
C ARG A 104 16.40 26.21 5.38
N HIS A 105 15.33 26.79 4.84
CA HIS A 105 15.40 27.84 3.82
C HIS A 105 14.62 29.07 4.31
N ASN A 106 15.29 30.23 4.39
CA ASN A 106 14.70 31.49 4.87
C ASN A 106 13.92 31.37 6.19
N GLY A 107 14.45 30.63 7.15
CA GLY A 107 13.82 30.44 8.47
C GLY A 107 12.68 29.42 8.50
N LYS A 108 12.18 28.96 7.35
CA LYS A 108 11.22 27.84 7.25
C LYS A 108 11.99 26.52 7.15
N VAL A 109 11.52 25.51 7.88
CA VAL A 109 12.01 24.13 7.77
C VAL A 109 11.12 23.41 6.77
N GLU A 110 11.67 23.06 5.61
CA GLU A 110 11.03 22.15 4.66
C GLU A 110 11.47 20.72 4.97
N GLN A 111 10.50 19.82 5.17
CA GLN A 111 10.75 18.41 5.39
C GLN A 111 10.37 17.62 4.16
N THR A 112 11.34 16.89 3.62
CA THR A 112 11.13 15.96 2.50
C THR A 112 11.19 14.54 3.03
N ILE A 113 10.10 13.80 2.89
CA ILE A 113 10.04 12.37 3.22
C ILE A 113 10.79 11.60 2.12
N GLU A 114 11.83 10.87 2.52
CA GLU A 114 12.59 10.00 1.63
C GLU A 114 12.13 8.54 1.74
N ARG A 115 11.72 8.10 2.93
CA ARG A 115 11.28 6.73 3.18
C ARG A 115 10.18 6.67 4.24
N ILE A 116 9.24 5.74 4.06
CA ILE A 116 8.21 5.40 5.05
C ILE A 116 8.28 3.91 5.32
N GLU A 117 8.34 3.57 6.60
CA GLU A 117 8.41 2.21 7.10
C GLU A 117 7.30 1.98 8.13
N LEU A 118 6.70 0.79 8.07
CA LEU A 118 5.89 0.24 9.16
C LEU A 118 6.76 -0.73 9.94
N VAL A 119 7.11 -0.36 11.18
CA VAL A 119 8.07 -1.08 12.02
C VAL A 119 7.32 -1.84 13.09
N PHE A 120 7.59 -3.14 13.19
CA PHE A 120 7.09 -4.04 14.22
C PHE A 120 8.23 -4.33 15.19
N THR A 121 8.20 -3.67 16.35
CA THR A 121 9.21 -3.89 17.38
C THR A 121 8.88 -5.16 18.15
N THR A 122 9.79 -6.12 18.14
CA THR A 122 9.60 -7.42 18.80
C THR A 122 10.17 -7.40 20.22
N SER A 123 9.79 -8.39 21.04
CA SER A 123 10.41 -8.54 22.35
C SER A 123 11.92 -8.85 22.21
N PRO A 124 12.80 -8.46 23.16
CA PRO A 124 14.24 -8.75 23.09
C PRO A 124 14.56 -10.26 22.99
N THR A 125 13.61 -11.10 23.36
CA THR A 125 13.68 -12.57 23.28
C THR A 125 13.25 -13.12 21.92
N ALA A 126 12.55 -12.34 21.10
CA ALA A 126 12.02 -12.73 19.80
C ALA A 126 12.70 -11.90 18.68
N SER A 127 13.83 -12.40 18.17
CA SER A 127 14.44 -11.93 16.90
C SER A 127 14.59 -10.40 16.73
N ARG A 128 14.91 -9.98 15.50
CA ARG A 128 15.09 -8.57 15.11
C ARG A 128 13.73 -7.97 14.76
N ASP A 129 13.58 -6.65 14.89
CA ASP A 129 12.41 -5.91 14.40
C ASP A 129 12.11 -6.27 12.95
N VAL A 130 10.82 -6.40 12.63
CA VAL A 130 10.34 -6.61 11.26
C VAL A 130 9.95 -5.26 10.69
N VAL A 131 10.40 -4.94 9.48
CA VAL A 131 10.19 -3.64 8.83
C VAL A 131 9.55 -3.86 7.48
N PHE A 132 8.37 -3.28 7.26
CA PHE A 132 7.78 -3.18 5.92
C PHE A 132 8.10 -1.80 5.37
N GLU A 133 8.99 -1.72 4.39
CA GLU A 133 9.21 -0.47 3.65
C GLU A 133 7.98 -0.22 2.77
N LEU A 134 7.27 0.88 2.99
CA LEU A 134 6.06 1.22 2.25
C LEU A 134 6.31 2.23 1.15
N PHE A 135 7.32 3.10 1.32
CA PHE A 135 7.70 4.09 0.31
C PHE A 135 9.20 4.36 0.37
N ASN A 136 9.84 4.57 -0.79
CA ASN A 136 11.22 5.01 -0.90
C ASN A 136 11.41 5.87 -2.16
N THR A 137 11.95 7.08 -2.05
CA THR A 137 12.14 8.00 -3.19
C THR A 137 13.08 7.47 -4.28
N GLN A 138 13.90 6.46 -3.98
CA GLN A 138 14.71 5.77 -4.98
C GLN A 138 13.85 4.91 -5.94
N ASN A 139 12.73 4.39 -5.45
CA ASN A 139 11.85 3.47 -6.16
C ASN A 139 10.54 4.13 -6.61
N ASN A 140 10.07 5.12 -5.86
CA ASN A 140 8.79 5.77 -6.02
C ASN A 140 8.98 7.26 -6.31
N LEU A 141 8.29 7.78 -7.34
CA LEU A 141 8.37 9.20 -7.71
C LEU A 141 7.64 10.12 -6.72
N GLN A 142 6.53 9.63 -6.14
CA GLN A 142 5.63 10.41 -5.29
C GLN A 142 4.93 9.50 -4.28
N LEU A 143 4.53 10.09 -3.16
CA LEU A 143 3.65 9.46 -2.16
C LEU A 143 2.22 9.41 -2.69
N ASN A 144 1.62 8.22 -2.70
CA ASN A 144 0.27 7.92 -3.15
C ASN A 144 -0.54 7.12 -2.12
N GLY A 145 -0.39 7.46 -0.83
CA GLY A 145 -1.20 6.89 0.27
C GLY A 145 -0.46 5.94 1.20
N GLU A 146 0.84 5.74 0.98
CA GLU A 146 1.71 4.88 1.79
C GLU A 146 1.78 5.38 3.23
N LEU A 147 1.84 6.71 3.42
CA LEU A 147 1.82 7.30 4.76
C LEU A 147 0.53 7.00 5.52
N GLN A 148 -0.62 7.25 4.87
CA GLN A 148 -1.94 7.02 5.44
C GLN A 148 -2.12 5.52 5.77
N THR A 149 -1.63 4.65 4.89
CA THR A 149 -1.63 3.21 5.08
C THR A 149 -0.77 2.83 6.28
N ALA A 150 0.46 3.36 6.38
CA ALA A 150 1.34 3.12 7.53
C ALA A 150 0.66 3.49 8.86
N GLU A 151 0.06 4.69 8.93
CA GLU A 151 -0.60 5.18 10.14
C GLU A 151 -1.81 4.32 10.51
N LYS A 152 -2.64 3.96 9.53
CA LYS A 152 -3.80 3.09 9.71
C LYS A 152 -3.41 1.69 10.21
N TRP A 153 -2.38 1.09 9.61
CA TRP A 153 -1.93 -0.25 9.99
C TRP A 153 -1.23 -0.24 11.36
N ALA A 154 -0.42 0.76 11.67
CA ALA A 154 0.16 0.93 13.00
C ALA A 154 -0.92 1.04 14.08
N GLN A 155 -1.96 1.86 13.86
CA GLN A 155 -3.09 1.97 14.78
C GLN A 155 -3.78 0.61 14.96
N LYS A 156 -4.12 -0.07 13.86
CA LYS A 156 -4.79 -1.37 13.90
C LYS A 156 -3.98 -2.42 14.65
N VAL A 157 -2.69 -2.56 14.36
CA VAL A 157 -1.83 -3.55 15.00
C VAL A 157 -1.75 -3.29 16.51
N ASN A 158 -1.59 -2.04 16.93
CA ASN A 158 -1.55 -1.67 18.36
C ASN A 158 -2.87 -1.86 19.11
N THR A 159 -4.01 -2.07 18.42
CA THR A 159 -5.25 -2.48 19.10
C THR A 159 -5.31 -3.97 19.39
N ILE A 160 -4.44 -4.77 18.77
CA ILE A 160 -4.41 -6.23 18.86
C ILE A 160 -3.30 -6.70 19.82
N VAL A 161 -2.15 -6.01 19.83
CA VAL A 161 -0.99 -6.31 20.70
C VAL A 161 -1.08 -5.65 22.07
#